data_AF-A0A7C6JTH7-F1
#
_entry.id   AF-A0A7C6JTH7-F1
#
_cell.length_a   1.000
_cell.length_b   1.000
_cell.length_c   1.000
_cell.angle_alpha   90.00
_cell.angle_beta   90.00
_cell.angle_gamma   90.00
#
_symmetry.space_group_name_H-M   'P 1'
#
loop_
_entity.id
_entity.type
_entity.pdbx_description
1 polymer ?
#
loop_
_entity_poly.entity_id
_entity_poly.type
_entity_poly.pdbx_seq_one_letter_code
_entity_poly.pdbx_strand_id
1 'polypeptide(L)'
;MFNVLILGLASLFTDISSEMVYPLIPLYLTGRLGASPAIVGLIEGIAESLASLLKVFSGYWSDRLGKRKPLTIGGYAFSGLGKIALVFANSWPGVLLGRVADRFGKGIRTAPRDALLAESVDKATLGRSFGLHRAMDTLGASIGVVLSYYFLTLYRGDYRAVFLYAFIPATLGVATLFLVRETKPPLMSSRLK
;
A
#
# COMPACT_ATOMS: atom_id res chain seq x y z
N MET A 1 5.41 -21.01 -4.92
CA MET A 1 4.70 -20.27 -5.99
C MET A 1 3.33 -19.74 -5.57
N PHE A 2 2.48 -20.50 -4.87
CA PHE A 2 1.14 -20.04 -4.45
C PHE A 2 1.18 -18.69 -3.68
N ASN A 3 1.98 -18.59 -2.62
CA ASN A 3 2.13 -17.33 -1.86
C ASN A 3 2.60 -16.15 -2.73
N VAL A 4 3.49 -16.39 -3.72
CA VAL A 4 3.97 -15.36 -4.65
C VAL A 4 2.81 -14.77 -5.44
N LEU A 5 1.92 -15.62 -5.98
CA LEU A 5 0.76 -15.19 -6.74
C LEU A 5 -0.23 -14.40 -5.87
N ILE A 6 -0.52 -14.88 -4.66
CA ILE A 6 -1.45 -14.19 -3.76
C ILE A 6 -0.88 -12.84 -3.30
N LEU A 7 0.41 -12.78 -2.94
CA LEU A 7 1.07 -11.52 -2.58
C LEU A 7 1.12 -10.54 -3.75
N GLY A 8 1.36 -11.06 -4.97
CA GLY A 8 1.32 -10.28 -6.19
C GLY A 8 -0.09 -9.73 -6.50
N LEU A 9 -1.14 -10.54 -6.33
CA LEU A 9 -2.53 -10.09 -6.45
C LEU A 9 -2.88 -9.04 -5.41
N ALA A 10 -2.47 -9.23 -4.16
CA ALA A 10 -2.66 -8.26 -3.10
C ALA A 10 -1.99 -6.91 -3.42
N SER A 11 -0.76 -6.94 -3.96
CA SER A 11 -0.08 -5.73 -4.43
C SER A 11 -0.84 -5.11 -5.60
N LEU A 12 -1.14 -5.87 -6.65
CA LEU A 12 -1.89 -5.41 -7.82
C LEU A 12 -3.16 -4.65 -7.43
N PHE A 13 -4.03 -5.24 -6.62
CA PHE A 13 -5.26 -4.58 -6.21
C PHE A 13 -5.00 -3.34 -5.35
N THR A 14 -4.01 -3.39 -4.45
CA THR A 14 -3.68 -2.24 -3.61
C THR A 14 -3.02 -1.11 -4.41
N ASP A 15 -2.28 -1.42 -5.46
CA ASP A 15 -1.64 -0.45 -6.34
C ASP A 15 -2.65 0.16 -7.32
N ILE A 16 -3.64 -0.62 -7.81
CA ILE A 16 -4.83 -0.05 -8.47
C ILE A 16 -5.46 1.01 -7.55
N SER A 17 -5.74 0.62 -6.32
CA SER A 17 -6.37 1.51 -5.33
C SER A 17 -5.54 2.76 -5.04
N SER A 18 -4.23 2.60 -4.86
CA SER A 18 -3.35 3.71 -4.49
C SER A 18 -3.16 4.69 -5.64
N GLU A 19 -2.97 4.19 -6.86
CA GLU A 19 -2.76 5.03 -8.04
C GLU A 19 -4.05 5.60 -8.64
N MET A 20 -5.22 5.10 -8.23
CA MET A 20 -6.48 5.82 -8.43
C MET A 20 -6.50 7.17 -7.69
N VAL A 21 -5.84 7.24 -6.54
CA VAL A 21 -5.88 8.38 -5.62
C VAL A 21 -4.68 9.30 -5.79
N TYR A 22 -3.47 8.72 -5.92
CA TYR A 22 -2.21 9.45 -5.84
C TYR A 22 -2.10 10.65 -6.81
N PRO A 23 -2.42 10.52 -8.12
CA PRO A 23 -2.39 11.66 -9.05
C PRO A 23 -3.41 12.76 -8.71
N LEU A 24 -4.49 12.39 -8.03
CA LEU A 24 -5.59 13.29 -7.70
C LEU A 24 -5.33 14.11 -6.44
N ILE A 25 -4.44 13.68 -5.55
CA ILE A 25 -4.17 14.40 -4.29
C ILE A 25 -3.69 15.83 -4.53
N PRO A 26 -2.65 16.07 -5.37
CA PRO A 26 -2.23 17.44 -5.68
C PRO A 26 -3.34 18.26 -6.34
N LEU A 27 -4.12 17.67 -7.25
CA LEU A 27 -5.20 18.34 -7.97
C LEU A 27 -6.36 18.71 -7.05
N TYR A 28 -6.72 17.82 -6.11
CA TYR A 28 -7.75 18.07 -5.12
C TYR A 28 -7.33 19.16 -4.14
N LEU A 29 -6.08 19.12 -3.67
CA LEU A 29 -5.51 20.11 -2.76
C LEU A 29 -5.48 21.50 -3.40
N THR A 30 -4.90 21.64 -4.59
CA THR A 30 -4.70 22.96 -5.21
C THR A 30 -5.96 23.45 -5.92
N GLY A 31 -6.61 22.60 -6.71
CA GLY A 31 -7.74 22.98 -7.55
C GLY A 31 -9.07 23.08 -6.80
N ARG A 32 -9.32 22.23 -5.79
CA ARG A 32 -10.59 22.21 -5.05
C ARG A 32 -10.50 22.85 -3.68
N LEU A 33 -9.41 22.63 -2.95
CA LEU A 33 -9.23 23.13 -1.58
C LEU A 33 -8.42 24.43 -1.51
N GLY A 34 -7.89 24.92 -2.63
CA GLY A 34 -7.12 26.17 -2.70
C GLY A 34 -5.79 26.14 -1.94
N ALA A 35 -5.25 24.94 -1.67
CA ALA A 35 -3.98 24.79 -0.98
C ALA A 35 -2.81 25.20 -1.90
N SER A 36 -1.74 25.75 -1.31
CA SER A 36 -0.54 26.09 -2.07
C SER A 36 0.29 24.84 -2.43
N PRO A 37 1.13 24.89 -3.47
CA PRO A 37 2.07 23.80 -3.78
C PRO A 37 2.99 23.44 -2.60
N ALA A 38 3.33 24.40 -1.73
CA ALA A 38 4.11 24.16 -0.53
C ALA A 38 3.40 23.22 0.46
N ILE A 39 2.06 23.33 0.58
CA ILE A 39 1.25 22.42 1.40
C ILE A 39 1.25 21.01 0.80
N VAL A 40 1.18 20.88 -0.54
CA VAL A 40 1.29 19.57 -1.20
C VAL A 40 2.63 18.92 -0.87
N GLY A 41 3.72 19.67 -0.98
CA GLY A 41 5.07 19.20 -0.62
C GLY A 41 5.19 18.80 0.85
N LEU A 42 4.60 19.57 1.76
CA LEU A 42 4.56 19.25 3.19
C LEU A 42 3.82 17.92 3.44
N ILE A 43 2.63 17.75 2.84
CA ILE A 43 1.81 16.56 3.02
C ILE A 43 2.52 15.31 2.50
N GLU A 44 3.01 15.34 1.26
CA GLU A 44 3.69 14.18 0.68
C GLU A 44 5.03 13.92 1.38
N GLY A 45 5.74 14.97 1.78
CA GLY A 45 6.98 14.87 2.56
C GLY A 45 6.78 14.16 3.90
N ILE A 46 5.80 14.58 4.70
CA ILE A 46 5.45 13.92 5.97
C ILE A 46 5.03 12.48 5.72
N ALA A 47 4.15 12.25 4.75
CA ALA A 47 3.54 10.95 4.51
C ALA A 47 4.59 9.92 4.04
N GLU A 48 5.46 10.25 3.08
CA GLU A 48 6.50 9.33 2.60
C GLU A 48 7.65 9.15 3.61
N SER A 49 7.97 10.19 4.39
CA SER A 49 8.94 10.06 5.49
C SER A 49 8.45 9.09 6.55
N LEU A 50 7.18 9.21 6.94
CA LEU A 50 6.53 8.30 7.88
C LEU A 50 6.54 6.85 7.36
N ALA A 51 6.15 6.63 6.10
CA ALA A 51 6.19 5.29 5.51
C ALA A 51 7.59 4.69 5.53
N SER A 52 8.61 5.50 5.19
CA SER A 52 10.00 5.06 5.13
C SER A 52 10.54 4.69 6.51
N LEU A 53 10.28 5.51 7.53
CA LEU A 53 10.67 5.21 8.92
C LEU A 53 9.96 3.95 9.44
N LEU A 54 8.64 3.87 9.25
CA LEU A 54 7.86 2.71 9.69
C LEU A 54 8.24 1.41 8.99
N LYS A 55 8.75 1.47 7.75
CA LYS A 55 9.28 0.29 7.07
C LYS A 55 10.46 -0.34 7.83
N VAL A 56 11.35 0.48 8.39
CA VAL A 56 12.49 0.01 9.20
C VAL A 56 11.98 -0.64 10.49
N PHE A 57 11.13 0.07 11.22
CA PHE A 57 10.60 -0.44 12.49
C PHE A 57 9.74 -1.69 12.29
N SER A 58 8.83 -1.69 11.32
CA SER A 58 7.96 -2.85 11.05
C SER A 58 8.75 -4.09 10.65
N GLY A 59 9.87 -3.93 9.94
CA GLY A 59 10.81 -5.03 9.67
C GLY A 59 11.35 -5.62 10.98
N TYR A 60 11.94 -4.78 11.84
CA TYR A 60 12.45 -5.20 13.15
C TYR A 60 11.38 -5.88 14.03
N TRP A 61 10.19 -5.29 14.14
CA TRP A 61 9.09 -5.85 14.92
C TRP A 61 8.58 -7.15 14.32
N SER A 62 8.53 -7.26 12.99
CA SER A 62 8.13 -8.49 12.32
C SER A 62 9.12 -9.63 12.53
N ASP A 63 10.41 -9.34 12.48
CA ASP A 63 11.48 -10.30 12.76
C ASP A 63 11.39 -10.77 14.22
N ARG A 64 11.24 -9.83 15.16
CA ARG A 64 11.17 -10.11 16.60
C ARG A 64 9.93 -10.90 16.99
N LEU A 65 8.78 -10.61 16.38
CA LEU A 65 7.51 -11.31 16.66
C LEU A 65 7.41 -12.64 15.93
N GLY A 66 8.26 -12.89 14.92
CA GLY A 66 8.21 -14.09 14.08
C GLY A 66 6.89 -14.25 13.31
N LYS A 67 6.14 -13.16 13.11
CA LYS A 67 4.83 -13.14 12.46
C LYS A 67 4.82 -12.09 11.35
N ARG A 68 4.70 -12.52 10.09
CA ARG A 68 4.69 -11.61 8.92
C ARG A 68 3.27 -11.29 8.50
N LYS A 69 2.40 -12.30 8.44
CA LYS A 69 1.04 -12.19 7.92
C LYS A 69 0.18 -11.16 8.67
N PRO A 70 0.10 -11.12 10.02
CA PRO A 70 -0.76 -10.18 10.72
C PRO A 70 -0.35 -8.72 10.51
N LEU A 71 0.96 -8.43 10.53
CA LEU A 71 1.47 -7.08 10.26
C LEU A 71 1.21 -6.66 8.81
N THR A 72 1.35 -7.59 7.87
CA THR A 72 1.03 -7.38 6.47
C THR A 72 -0.45 -7.01 6.31
N ILE A 73 -1.37 -7.86 6.79
CA ILE A 73 -2.82 -7.63 6.71
C ILE A 73 -3.21 -6.32 7.39
N GLY A 74 -2.73 -6.08 8.61
CA GLY A 74 -3.02 -4.85 9.36
C GLY A 74 -2.59 -3.60 8.63
N GLY A 75 -1.37 -3.59 8.07
CA GLY A 75 -0.88 -2.45 7.29
C GLY A 75 -1.65 -2.23 5.97
N TYR A 76 -2.02 -3.30 5.26
CA TYR A 76 -2.89 -3.18 4.07
C TYR A 76 -4.27 -2.63 4.42
N ALA A 77 -4.89 -3.14 5.49
CA ALA A 77 -6.20 -2.68 5.95
C ALA A 77 -6.16 -1.21 6.37
N PHE A 78 -5.14 -0.80 7.12
CA PHE A 78 -4.96 0.58 7.56
C PHE A 78 -4.74 1.53 6.36
N SER A 79 -3.98 1.09 5.35
CA SER A 79 -3.84 1.83 4.09
C SER A 79 -5.17 1.96 3.34
N GLY A 80 -6.02 0.94 3.39
CA GLY A 80 -7.41 0.98 2.91
C GLY A 80 -8.25 2.05 3.61
N LEU A 81 -8.20 2.11 4.95
CA LEU A 81 -8.91 3.11 5.75
C LEU A 81 -8.48 4.54 5.44
N GLY A 82 -7.22 4.77 5.05
CA GLY A 82 -6.76 6.07 4.58
C GLY A 82 -7.58 6.62 3.40
N LYS A 83 -8.07 5.76 2.50
CA LYS A 83 -8.94 6.18 1.38
C LYS A 83 -10.31 6.63 1.86
N ILE A 84 -10.89 5.94 2.85
CA ILE A 84 -12.14 6.36 3.49
C ILE A 84 -11.96 7.70 4.20
N ALA A 85 -10.86 7.91 4.91
CA ALA A 85 -10.56 9.20 5.52
C ALA A 85 -10.50 10.35 4.49
N LEU A 86 -9.96 10.09 3.28
CA LEU A 86 -9.92 11.07 2.20
C LEU A 86 -11.31 11.43 1.64
N VAL A 87 -12.28 10.52 1.67
CA VAL A 87 -13.68 10.83 1.26
C VAL A 87 -14.26 11.96 2.10
N PHE A 88 -13.92 12.01 3.39
CA PHE A 88 -14.41 13.03 4.33
C PHE A 88 -13.48 14.25 4.45
N ALA A 89 -12.39 14.31 3.69
CA ALA A 89 -11.44 15.40 3.75
C ALA A 89 -11.98 16.67 3.05
N ASN A 90 -12.45 17.64 3.85
CA ASN A 90 -12.97 18.93 3.38
C ASN A 90 -11.92 20.06 3.43
N SER A 91 -10.69 19.76 3.85
CA SER A 91 -9.61 20.74 4.05
C SER A 91 -8.25 20.05 3.91
N TRP A 92 -7.19 20.82 3.68
CA TRP A 92 -5.85 20.26 3.53
C TRP A 92 -5.36 19.48 4.76
N PRO A 93 -5.69 19.83 6.03
CA PRO A 93 -5.34 18.99 7.17
C PRO A 93 -6.10 17.66 7.18
N GLY A 94 -7.35 17.64 6.69
CA GLY A 94 -8.09 16.39 6.50
C GLY A 94 -7.43 15.48 5.48
N VAL A 95 -6.90 16.06 4.39
CA VAL A 95 -6.11 15.32 3.41
C VAL A 95 -4.82 14.80 4.03
N LEU A 96 -4.10 15.62 4.81
CA LEU A 96 -2.92 15.19 5.55
C LEU A 96 -3.21 13.96 6.42
N LEU A 97 -4.30 13.96 7.20
CA LEU A 97 -4.70 12.82 8.02
C LEU A 97 -4.96 11.57 7.18
N GLY A 98 -5.68 11.70 6.06
CA GLY A 98 -5.92 10.58 5.15
C GLY A 98 -4.64 10.03 4.53
N ARG A 99 -3.70 10.90 4.14
CA ARG A 99 -2.39 10.53 3.59
C ARG A 99 -1.50 9.88 4.64
N VAL A 100 -1.45 10.42 5.85
CA VAL A 100 -0.72 9.83 6.98
C VAL A 100 -1.28 8.45 7.30
N ALA A 101 -2.61 8.27 7.33
CA ALA A 101 -3.22 6.96 7.54
C ALA A 101 -2.85 5.97 6.43
N ASP A 102 -2.95 6.38 5.17
CA ASP A 102 -2.55 5.56 4.03
C ASP A 102 -1.09 5.11 4.12
N ARG A 103 -0.19 6.06 4.39
CA ARG A 103 1.25 5.83 4.43
C ARG A 103 1.74 5.11 5.68
N PHE A 104 1.07 5.28 6.81
CA PHE A 104 1.30 4.47 8.00
C PHE A 104 1.05 2.98 7.69
N GLY A 105 -0.08 2.67 7.03
CA GLY A 105 -0.39 1.32 6.60
C GLY A 105 0.64 0.76 5.61
N LYS A 106 1.06 1.56 4.62
CA LYS A 106 2.11 1.19 3.66
C LYS A 106 3.46 0.92 4.35
N GLY A 107 3.83 1.76 5.32
CA GLY A 107 5.06 1.60 6.11
C GLY A 107 5.08 0.28 6.89
N ILE A 108 3.96 -0.08 7.53
CA ILE A 108 3.86 -1.32 8.31
C ILE A 108 3.86 -2.57 7.43
N ARG A 109 3.17 -2.57 6.30
CA ARG A 109 2.99 -3.79 5.48
C ARG A 109 4.20 -4.16 4.64
N THR A 110 5.04 -3.20 4.25
CA THR A 110 6.01 -3.41 3.15
C THR A 110 7.11 -4.39 3.54
N ALA A 111 7.82 -4.17 4.65
CA ALA A 111 8.90 -5.06 5.07
C ALA A 111 8.41 -6.48 5.43
N PRO A 112 7.32 -6.66 6.22
CA PRO A 112 6.77 -7.98 6.50
C PRO A 112 6.31 -8.74 5.24
N ARG A 113 5.71 -8.04 4.27
CA ARG A 113 5.31 -8.63 2.99
C ARG A 113 6.52 -9.13 2.20
N ASP A 114 7.55 -8.31 2.08
CA ASP A 114 8.76 -8.64 1.32
C ASP A 114 9.50 -9.83 1.96
N ALA A 115 9.53 -9.89 3.31
CA ALA A 115 10.04 -11.03 4.05
C ALA A 115 9.21 -12.30 3.79
N LEU A 116 7.88 -12.20 3.87
CA LEU A 116 6.97 -13.33 3.60
C LEU A 116 7.11 -13.86 2.16
N LEU A 117 7.33 -12.97 1.19
CA LEU A 117 7.62 -13.36 -0.19
C LEU A 117 8.95 -14.12 -0.29
N ALA A 118 10.02 -13.58 0.33
CA ALA A 118 11.35 -14.17 0.30
C ALA A 118 11.41 -15.54 1.01
N GLU A 119 10.71 -15.69 2.13
CA GLU A 119 10.61 -16.94 2.89
C GLU A 119 9.74 -18.00 2.17
N SER A 120 8.92 -17.60 1.18
CA SER A 120 8.03 -18.48 0.43
C SER A 120 8.64 -19.13 -0.81
N VAL A 121 9.92 -18.85 -1.11
CA VAL A 121 10.57 -19.26 -2.36
C VAL A 121 12.02 -19.69 -2.13
N ASP A 122 12.51 -20.59 -2.98
CA ASP A 122 13.91 -20.99 -2.98
C ASP A 122 14.81 -19.86 -3.49
N LYS A 123 16.04 -19.78 -2.95
CA LYS A 123 17.04 -18.76 -3.34
C LYS A 123 17.26 -18.68 -4.85
N ALA A 124 17.23 -19.81 -5.56
CA ALA A 124 17.40 -19.88 -7.01
C ALA A 124 16.29 -19.16 -7.80
N THR A 125 15.10 -18.98 -7.21
CA THR A 125 13.92 -18.37 -7.87
C THR A 125 13.51 -17.04 -7.24
N LEU A 126 14.31 -16.52 -6.30
CA LEU A 126 14.03 -15.30 -5.54
C LEU A 126 13.85 -14.10 -6.47
N GLY A 127 14.81 -13.86 -7.37
CA GLY A 127 14.75 -12.75 -8.33
C GLY A 127 13.53 -12.83 -9.25
N ARG A 128 13.20 -14.02 -9.76
CA ARG A 128 12.00 -14.24 -10.59
C ARG A 128 10.70 -13.95 -9.82
N SER A 129 10.66 -14.33 -8.55
CA SER A 129 9.47 -14.15 -7.70
C SER A 129 9.24 -12.69 -7.35
N PHE A 130 10.30 -11.95 -6.99
CA PHE A 130 10.24 -10.50 -6.83
C PHE A 130 9.93 -9.77 -8.15
N GLY A 131 10.46 -10.26 -9.28
CA GLY A 131 10.16 -9.73 -10.61
C GLY A 131 8.68 -9.87 -10.96
N LEU A 132 8.08 -11.05 -10.75
CA LEU A 132 6.64 -11.27 -10.95
C LEU A 132 5.81 -10.37 -10.02
N HIS A 133 6.15 -10.32 -8.73
CA HIS A 133 5.47 -9.44 -7.79
C HIS A 133 5.55 -7.96 -8.25
N ARG A 134 6.72 -7.49 -8.68
CA ARG A 134 6.90 -6.11 -9.16
C ARG A 134 6.13 -5.84 -10.46
N ALA A 135 6.08 -6.80 -11.37
CA ALA A 135 5.29 -6.69 -12.58
C ALA A 135 3.79 -6.51 -12.27
N MET A 136 3.27 -7.28 -11.30
CA MET A 136 1.87 -7.16 -10.85
C MET A 136 1.59 -5.81 -10.16
N ASP A 137 2.51 -5.32 -9.34
CA ASP A 137 2.49 -4.00 -8.71
C ASP A 137 2.46 -2.87 -9.75
N THR A 138 3.33 -2.92 -10.78
CA THR A 138 3.37 -1.93 -11.86
C THR A 138 2.14 -2.00 -12.77
N LEU A 139 1.63 -3.20 -13.06
CA LEU A 139 0.39 -3.38 -13.80
C LEU A 139 -0.79 -2.79 -13.03
N GLY A 140 -0.87 -3.05 -11.72
CA GLY A 140 -1.88 -2.48 -10.84
C GLY A 140 -1.83 -0.95 -10.84
N ALA A 141 -0.64 -0.38 -10.69
CA ALA A 141 -0.42 1.07 -10.77
C ALA A 141 -0.93 1.67 -12.10
N SER A 142 -0.58 1.04 -13.22
CA SER A 142 -1.00 1.48 -14.55
C SER A 142 -2.51 1.45 -14.73
N ILE A 143 -3.17 0.37 -14.28
CA ILE A 143 -4.63 0.25 -14.27
C ILE A 143 -5.25 1.32 -13.36
N GLY A 144 -4.65 1.56 -12.18
CA GLY A 144 -5.10 2.56 -11.21
C GLY A 144 -5.13 3.97 -11.78
N VAL A 145 -4.08 4.40 -12.48
CA VAL A 145 -4.04 5.73 -13.14
C VAL A 145 -5.11 5.85 -14.23
N VAL A 146 -5.31 4.80 -15.05
CA VAL A 146 -6.37 4.80 -16.07
C VAL A 146 -7.75 4.88 -15.43
N LEU A 147 -8.01 4.12 -14.37
CA LEU A 147 -9.26 4.18 -13.62
C LEU A 147 -9.45 5.53 -12.90
N SER A 148 -8.37 6.16 -12.45
CA SER A 148 -8.39 7.51 -11.88
C SER A 148 -8.99 8.51 -12.87
N TYR A 149 -8.44 8.55 -14.08
CA TYR A 149 -8.90 9.42 -15.15
C TYR A 149 -10.34 9.08 -15.59
N TYR A 150 -10.62 7.78 -15.80
CA TYR A 150 -11.94 7.32 -16.20
C TYR A 150 -13.03 7.70 -15.19
N PHE A 151 -12.82 7.45 -13.90
CA PHE A 151 -13.82 7.81 -12.89
C PHE A 151 -13.90 9.31 -12.64
N LEU A 152 -12.78 10.03 -12.65
CA LEU A 152 -12.82 11.49 -12.47
C LEU A 152 -13.64 12.14 -13.60
N THR A 153 -13.50 11.68 -14.84
CA THR A 153 -14.28 12.19 -15.98
C THR A 153 -15.75 11.74 -15.91
N LEU A 154 -16.00 10.46 -15.60
CA LEU A 154 -17.36 9.92 -15.46
C LEU A 154 -18.18 10.65 -14.38
N TYR A 155 -17.56 10.96 -13.24
CA TYR A 155 -18.20 11.66 -12.12
C TYR A 155 -18.00 13.18 -12.17
N ARG A 156 -17.70 13.75 -13.35
CA ARG A 156 -17.64 15.21 -13.60
C ARG A 156 -16.74 15.98 -12.61
N GLY A 157 -15.59 15.40 -12.28
CA GLY A 157 -14.61 16.01 -11.37
C GLY A 157 -14.88 15.76 -9.89
N ASP A 158 -15.76 14.82 -9.52
CA ASP A 158 -15.94 14.42 -8.12
C ASP A 158 -14.80 13.51 -7.64
N TYR A 159 -13.80 14.14 -7.04
CA TYR A 159 -12.66 13.47 -6.40
C TYR A 159 -13.08 12.46 -5.32
N ARG A 160 -14.13 12.76 -4.55
CA ARG A 160 -14.56 11.92 -3.42
C ARG A 160 -15.15 10.61 -3.90
N ALA A 161 -15.88 10.66 -5.02
CA ALA A 161 -16.34 9.44 -5.69
C ALA A 161 -15.15 8.55 -6.05
N VAL A 162 -14.10 9.09 -6.66
CA VAL A 162 -12.89 8.31 -7.00
C VAL A 162 -12.22 7.73 -5.74
N PHE A 163 -12.10 8.51 -4.65
CA PHE A 163 -11.53 8.04 -3.38
C PHE A 163 -12.36 6.90 -2.76
N LEU A 164 -13.69 6.97 -2.87
CA LEU A 164 -14.60 5.92 -2.42
C LEU A 164 -14.45 4.65 -3.26
N TYR A 165 -14.43 4.77 -4.59
CA TYR A 165 -14.25 3.61 -5.47
C TYR A 165 -12.86 2.97 -5.33
N ALA A 166 -11.84 3.76 -5.01
CA ALA A 166 -10.50 3.24 -4.71
C ALA A 166 -10.51 2.31 -3.48
N PHE A 167 -11.47 2.43 -2.56
CA PHE A 167 -11.58 1.51 -1.43
C PHE A 167 -11.89 0.07 -1.85
N ILE A 168 -12.61 -0.14 -2.96
CA ILE A 168 -12.98 -1.48 -3.45
C ILE A 168 -11.75 -2.34 -3.78
N PRO A 169 -10.82 -1.92 -4.65
CA PRO A 169 -9.62 -2.69 -4.89
C PRO A 169 -8.73 -2.80 -3.63
N ALA A 170 -8.73 -1.82 -2.71
CA ALA A 170 -8.01 -1.97 -1.44
C ALA A 170 -8.55 -3.14 -0.60
N THR A 171 -9.88 -3.26 -0.47
CA THR A 171 -10.50 -4.35 0.31
C THR A 171 -10.30 -5.70 -0.36
N LEU A 172 -10.36 -5.78 -1.70
CA LEU A 172 -10.00 -7.00 -2.44
C LEU A 172 -8.54 -7.39 -2.19
N GLY A 173 -7.61 -6.43 -2.20
CA GLY A 173 -6.21 -6.67 -1.86
C GLY A 173 -6.05 -7.25 -0.46
N VAL A 174 -6.71 -6.67 0.54
CA VAL A 174 -6.71 -7.19 1.92
C VAL A 174 -7.33 -8.59 1.99
N ALA A 175 -8.45 -8.82 1.30
CA ALA A 175 -9.14 -10.11 1.30
C ALA A 175 -8.24 -11.24 0.76
N THR A 176 -7.48 -10.99 -0.30
CA THR A 176 -6.55 -11.99 -0.86
C THR A 176 -5.47 -12.41 0.13
N LEU A 177 -5.01 -11.51 1.01
CA LEU A 177 -3.95 -11.80 1.98
C LEU A 177 -4.34 -12.84 3.03
N PHE A 178 -5.63 -13.03 3.29
CA PHE A 178 -6.08 -14.09 4.18
C PHE A 178 -5.75 -15.49 3.65
N LEU A 179 -5.57 -15.64 2.33
CA LEU A 179 -5.18 -16.89 1.67
C LEU A 179 -3.68 -17.18 1.77
N VAL A 180 -2.85 -16.19 2.11
CA VAL A 180 -1.39 -16.38 2.23
C VAL A 180 -1.09 -17.31 3.40
N ARG A 181 -0.18 -18.26 3.20
CA ARG A 181 0.28 -19.17 4.25
C ARG A 181 1.51 -18.57 4.93
N GLU A 182 1.49 -18.49 6.25
CA GLU A 182 2.66 -18.06 7.03
C GLU A 182 3.75 -19.14 6.89
N THR A 183 4.91 -18.75 6.40
CA THR A 183 6.11 -19.58 6.43
C THR A 183 6.75 -19.41 7.81
N LYS A 184 7.06 -20.52 8.48
CA LYS A 184 7.86 -20.43 9.71
C LYS A 184 9.22 -19.85 9.31
N PRO A 185 9.76 -18.87 10.06
CA PRO A 185 11.12 -18.43 9.81
C PRO A 185 12.02 -19.67 9.84
N PRO A 186 12.95 -19.84 8.89
CA PRO A 186 13.92 -20.91 8.99
C PRO A 186 14.57 -20.76 10.36
N LEU A 187 14.45 -21.81 11.20
CA LEU A 187 15.15 -21.88 12.48
C LEU A 187 16.57 -21.42 12.18
N MET A 188 16.99 -20.30 12.79
CA MET A 188 18.35 -19.84 12.68
C MET A 188 19.16 -21.02 13.21
N SER A 189 19.71 -21.83 12.30
CA SER A 189 20.61 -22.91 12.67
C SER A 189 21.69 -22.23 13.46
N SER A 190 21.78 -22.58 14.74
CA SER A 190 22.82 -22.14 15.66
C SER A 190 24.18 -22.20 14.96
N ARG A 191 24.59 -21.07 14.38
CA ARG A 191 25.97 -20.79 14.04
C ARG A 191 26.45 -19.90 15.18
N LEU A 192 27.43 -20.22 16.01
CA LEU A 192 28.42 -21.29 16.09
C LEU A 192 28.78 -21.38 17.60
N LYS A 193 29.08 -22.58 18.09
CA LYS A 193 30.05 -22.74 19.19
C LYS A 193 31.44 -22.50 18.63
#